data_AF-A0A2D5UUU3-F1
#
_entry.id   AF-A0A2D5UUU3-F1
#
_cell.length_a   1.000
_cell.length_b   1.000
_cell.length_c   1.000
_cell.angle_alpha   90.00
_cell.angle_beta   90.00
_cell.angle_gamma   90.00
#
_symmetry.space_group_name_H-M   'P 1'
#
loop_
_entity.id
_entity.type
_entity.pdbx_description
1 polymer ?
#
loop_
_entity_poly.entity_id
_entity_poly.type
_entity_poly.pdbx_seq_one_letter_code
_entity_poly.pdbx_strand_id
1 'polypeptide(L)'
;SAEVRRALMAPNLASPKTRKADLAEQQPSAQPEPQPQPQAPQQASAALPPAAARKMQELMSEMRALQTRIREECRDVGNDFAEEARKIHYGEVEPEGIYGQATAEEREALDEEGIKIMDMPWLPKDN
;
A
#
# COMPACT_ATOMS: atom_id res chain seq x y z
N SER A 1 -7.13 48.50 -3.41
CA SER A 1 -5.74 48.53 -2.93
C SER A 1 -5.60 47.46 -1.85
N ALA A 2 -5.09 46.26 -2.22
CA ALA A 2 -3.74 45.74 -1.93
C ALA A 2 -3.57 45.41 -0.43
N GLU A 3 -3.19 44.20 0.01
CA GLU A 3 -2.03 43.42 -0.42
C GLU A 3 -2.22 41.90 -0.21
N VAL A 4 -1.92 41.09 -1.23
CA VAL A 4 -1.60 39.66 -1.07
C VAL A 4 -0.08 39.54 -1.20
N ARG A 5 0.59 39.13 -0.14
CA ARG A 5 2.05 38.94 -0.13
C ARG A 5 2.40 37.50 -0.48
N ARG A 6 2.83 37.30 -1.73
CA ARG A 6 3.65 36.15 -2.16
C ARG A 6 5.00 36.21 -1.46
N ALA A 7 5.39 35.12 -0.81
CA ALA A 7 6.80 34.79 -0.67
C ALA A 7 7.10 33.63 -1.64
N LEU A 8 7.69 33.96 -2.79
CA LEU A 8 8.68 33.05 -3.38
C LEU A 8 9.82 32.95 -2.36
N MET A 9 10.42 31.77 -2.15
CA MET A 9 11.87 31.59 -2.30
C MET A 9 12.32 30.17 -1.90
N ALA A 10 13.32 29.75 -2.68
CA ALA A 10 14.06 28.50 -2.80
C ALA A 10 14.75 27.97 -1.51
N PRO A 11 15.16 26.68 -1.51
CA PRO A 11 15.62 25.93 -0.33
C PRO A 11 16.94 26.43 0.25
N ASN A 12 17.12 26.19 1.55
CA ASN A 12 18.32 26.53 2.30
C ASN A 12 19.52 25.66 1.86
N LEU A 13 20.39 26.23 1.02
CA LEU A 13 21.70 25.68 0.63
C LEU A 13 22.78 26.23 1.58
N ALA A 14 23.24 25.42 2.53
CA ALA A 14 24.36 25.78 3.40
C ALA A 14 25.70 25.30 2.81
N SER A 15 26.56 26.25 2.45
CA SER A 15 28.02 26.14 2.30
C SER A 15 28.57 27.58 2.21
N PRO A 16 29.68 27.95 2.88
CA PRO A 16 31.01 27.56 2.42
C PRO A 16 32.17 27.49 3.47
N LYS A 17 33.10 26.54 3.22
CA LYS A 17 34.57 26.72 3.02
C LYS A 17 35.49 27.20 4.18
N THR A 18 36.44 26.30 4.50
CA THR A 18 37.87 26.50 4.84
C THR A 18 38.27 27.38 6.03
N ARG A 19 38.91 26.75 7.02
CA ARG A 19 40.27 27.12 7.43
C ARG A 19 41.16 25.89 7.47
N LYS A 20 42.34 26.05 6.86
CA LYS A 20 43.46 25.11 6.79
C LYS A 20 44.43 25.41 7.94
N ALA A 21 45.24 24.39 8.25
CA ALA A 21 46.45 24.41 9.09
C ALA A 21 46.16 24.59 10.59
N ASP A 22 46.58 23.69 11.47
CA ASP A 22 47.99 23.34 11.67
C ASP A 22 48.16 21.92 12.25
N LEU A 23 49.26 21.27 11.86
CA LEU A 23 49.69 19.95 12.29
C LEU A 23 50.73 20.14 13.41
N ALA A 24 50.36 19.89 14.66
CA ALA A 24 51.30 19.79 15.77
C ALA A 24 50.85 18.71 16.77
N GLU A 25 51.59 17.61 16.74
CA GLU A 25 51.92 16.69 17.83
C GLU A 25 51.16 16.84 19.16
N GLN A 26 50.49 15.78 19.59
CA GLN A 26 50.78 15.03 20.84
C GLN A 26 49.60 14.16 21.26
N GLN A 27 49.77 12.84 21.18
CA GLN A 27 49.06 11.90 22.04
C GLN A 27 49.71 11.95 23.43
N PRO A 28 48.91 11.93 24.50
CA PRO A 28 49.03 10.79 25.40
C PRO A 28 47.67 10.22 25.81
N SER A 29 47.57 8.89 25.68
CA SER A 29 46.87 7.93 26.53
C SER A 29 45.81 8.45 27.51
N ALA A 30 44.53 8.34 27.11
CA ALA A 30 43.43 8.08 28.03
C ALA A 30 42.34 7.30 27.27
N GLN A 31 41.95 6.16 27.83
CA GLN A 31 40.98 5.23 27.27
C GLN A 31 39.63 5.94 27.03
N PRO A 32 39.00 5.87 25.85
CA PRO A 32 37.61 6.24 25.72
C PRO A 32 36.76 5.12 26.33
N GLU A 33 36.10 5.43 27.44
CA GLU A 33 34.94 4.72 27.96
C GLU A 33 33.98 4.36 26.82
N PRO A 34 33.36 3.16 26.82
CA PRO A 34 32.40 2.79 25.81
C PRO A 34 31.16 3.69 25.92
N GLN A 35 31.12 4.73 25.08
CA GLN A 35 29.91 5.50 24.87
C GLN A 35 28.83 4.53 24.34
N PRO A 36 27.68 4.40 25.01
CA PRO A 36 26.59 3.60 24.50
C PRO A 36 26.10 4.24 23.20
N GLN A 37 26.41 3.59 22.08
CA GLN A 37 25.75 3.86 20.80
C GLN A 37 24.25 3.61 21.00
N PRO A 38 23.36 4.56 20.70
CA PRO A 38 21.93 4.27 20.59
C PRO A 38 21.75 3.32 19.39
N GLN A 39 21.64 2.03 19.69
CA GLN A 39 21.18 1.02 18.74
C GLN A 39 19.75 1.41 18.28
N ALA A 40 19.51 1.22 16.99
CA ALA A 40 18.31 1.64 16.26
C ALA A 40 16.97 1.39 16.99
N PRO A 41 15.93 2.21 16.78
CA PRO A 41 14.59 1.70 16.89
C PRO A 41 14.38 0.71 15.74
N GLN A 42 14.66 -0.57 16.01
CA GLN A 42 14.06 -1.68 15.29
C GLN A 42 12.57 -1.36 15.20
N GLN A 43 12.06 -1.22 13.97
CA GLN A 43 10.65 -1.01 13.71
C GLN A 43 9.90 -2.10 14.49
N ALA A 44 9.26 -1.69 15.58
CA ALA A 44 8.36 -2.53 16.33
C ALA A 44 7.35 -3.03 15.30
N SER A 45 7.41 -4.32 14.98
CA SER A 45 6.24 -4.98 14.42
C SER A 45 5.12 -4.62 15.36
N ALA A 46 4.17 -3.82 14.88
CA ALA A 46 2.95 -3.54 15.59
C ALA A 46 2.20 -4.88 15.65
N ALA A 47 2.61 -5.72 16.59
CA ALA A 47 1.88 -6.91 16.96
C ALA A 47 0.52 -6.38 17.41
N LEU A 48 -0.48 -6.57 16.55
CA LEU A 48 -1.87 -6.30 16.88
C LEU A 48 -2.14 -6.90 18.27
N PRO A 49 -2.77 -6.17 19.21
CA PRO A 49 -3.07 -6.71 20.51
C PRO A 49 -3.82 -8.05 20.32
N PRO A 50 -3.59 -9.06 21.16
CA PRO A 50 -4.07 -10.43 20.92
C PRO A 50 -5.59 -10.52 20.72
N ALA A 51 -6.35 -9.58 21.31
CA ALA A 51 -7.78 -9.42 21.07
C ALA A 51 -8.11 -8.94 19.63
N ALA A 52 -7.34 -8.00 19.08
CA ALA A 52 -7.48 -7.53 17.70
C ALA A 52 -7.02 -8.59 16.69
N ALA A 53 -5.98 -9.36 17.01
CA ALA A 53 -5.52 -10.47 16.18
C ALA A 53 -6.61 -11.55 16.01
N ARG A 54 -7.29 -11.94 17.11
CA ARG A 54 -8.41 -12.90 17.03
C ARG A 54 -9.56 -12.37 16.18
N LYS A 55 -9.94 -11.10 16.37
CA LYS A 55 -11.00 -10.47 15.59
C LYS A 55 -10.66 -10.38 14.10
N MET A 56 -9.39 -10.12 13.77
CA MET A 56 -8.89 -10.15 12.38
C MET A 56 -8.96 -11.56 11.79
N GLN A 57 -8.59 -12.60 12.55
CA GLN A 57 -8.67 -13.98 12.09
C GLN A 57 -10.12 -14.43 11.84
N GLU A 58 -11.06 -14.05 12.70
CA GLU A 58 -12.49 -14.30 12.49
C GLU A 58 -12.96 -13.64 11.19
N LEU A 59 -12.66 -12.35 11.01
CA LEU A 59 -13.00 -11.62 9.77
C LEU A 59 -12.39 -12.27 8.53
N MET A 60 -11.11 -12.67 8.58
CA MET A 60 -10.45 -13.35 7.47
C MET A 60 -11.11 -14.70 7.16
N SER A 61 -11.55 -15.43 8.18
CA SER A 61 -12.25 -16.71 8.01
C SER A 61 -13.60 -16.52 7.33
N GLU A 62 -14.36 -15.51 7.76
CA GLU A 62 -15.63 -15.14 7.14
C GLU A 62 -15.44 -14.67 5.69
N MET A 63 -14.43 -13.83 5.42
CA MET A 63 -14.10 -13.39 4.06
C MET A 63 -13.66 -14.55 3.15
N ARG A 64 -12.97 -15.56 3.70
CA ARG A 64 -12.59 -16.76 2.95
C ARG A 64 -13.83 -17.61 2.62
N ALA A 65 -14.75 -17.77 3.57
CA ALA A 65 -16.02 -18.46 3.32
C ALA A 65 -16.83 -17.77 2.21
N LEU A 66 -16.87 -16.44 2.20
CA LEU A 66 -17.52 -15.67 1.14
C LEU A 66 -16.83 -15.88 -0.23
N GLN A 67 -15.49 -15.83 -0.27
CA GLN A 67 -14.73 -16.12 -1.49
C GLN A 67 -15.00 -17.52 -2.03
N THR A 68 -15.10 -18.51 -1.15
CA THR A 68 -15.42 -19.89 -1.56
C THR A 68 -16.79 -19.94 -2.21
N ARG A 69 -17.82 -19.33 -1.60
CA ARG A 69 -19.16 -19.28 -2.20
C ARG A 69 -19.17 -18.58 -3.56
N ILE A 70 -18.45 -17.47 -3.70
CA ILE A 70 -18.34 -16.78 -4.99
C ILE A 70 -17.68 -17.70 -6.02
N ARG A 71 -16.62 -18.41 -5.66
CA ARG A 71 -15.97 -19.36 -6.58
C ARG A 71 -16.88 -20.53 -6.98
N GLU A 72 -17.74 -20.98 -6.09
CA GLU A 72 -18.66 -22.09 -6.35
C GLU A 72 -19.86 -21.65 -7.21
N GLU A 73 -20.40 -20.45 -6.97
CA GLU A 73 -21.62 -19.95 -7.61
C GLU A 73 -21.34 -19.05 -8.83
N CYS A 74 -20.14 -18.52 -8.98
CA CYS A 74 -19.76 -17.59 -10.06
C CYS A 74 -18.71 -18.21 -10.98
N ARG A 75 -18.73 -17.79 -12.25
CA ARG A 75 -17.80 -18.24 -13.29
C ARG A 75 -16.49 -17.45 -13.28
N ASP A 76 -15.37 -18.16 -13.31
CA ASP A 76 -14.03 -17.58 -13.49
C ASP A 76 -13.83 -17.19 -14.95
N VAL A 77 -13.63 -15.91 -15.22
CA VAL A 77 -13.39 -15.38 -16.58
C VAL A 77 -11.98 -14.84 -16.76
N GLY A 78 -11.14 -14.90 -15.73
CA GLY A 78 -9.74 -14.48 -15.83
C GLY A 78 -9.62 -13.01 -16.24
N ASN A 79 -8.85 -12.73 -17.30
CA ASN A 79 -8.61 -11.37 -17.79
C ASN A 79 -9.76 -10.82 -18.67
N ASP A 80 -10.70 -11.66 -19.09
CA ASP A 80 -11.79 -11.27 -19.98
C ASP A 80 -13.01 -10.70 -19.20
N PHE A 81 -12.79 -10.31 -17.93
CA PHE A 81 -13.85 -9.83 -17.04
C PHE A 81 -14.60 -8.63 -17.61
N ALA A 82 -13.88 -7.67 -18.20
CA ALA A 82 -14.50 -6.47 -18.73
C ALA A 82 -15.43 -6.76 -19.92
N GLU A 83 -15.04 -7.67 -20.81
CA GLU A 83 -15.88 -8.05 -21.95
C GLU A 83 -17.11 -8.83 -21.51
N GLU A 84 -16.96 -9.82 -20.62
CA GLU A 84 -18.10 -10.61 -20.14
C GLU A 84 -19.08 -9.75 -19.32
N ALA A 85 -18.57 -8.82 -18.50
CA ALA A 85 -19.41 -7.91 -17.73
C ALA A 85 -20.27 -7.01 -18.64
N ARG A 86 -19.69 -6.53 -19.75
CA ARG A 86 -20.42 -5.77 -20.79
C ARG A 86 -21.49 -6.62 -21.45
N LYS A 87 -21.16 -7.84 -21.90
CA LYS A 87 -22.13 -8.74 -22.55
C LYS A 87 -23.32 -9.03 -21.65
N ILE A 88 -23.09 -9.24 -20.34
CA ILE A 88 -24.16 -9.44 -19.36
C ILE A 88 -25.03 -8.18 -19.24
N HIS A 89 -24.40 -6.99 -19.21
CA HIS A 89 -25.13 -5.72 -19.11
C HIS A 89 -25.99 -5.42 -20.35
N TYR A 90 -25.49 -5.70 -21.55
CA TYR A 90 -26.22 -5.54 -22.81
C TYR A 90 -27.22 -6.68 -23.07
N GLY A 91 -27.21 -7.75 -22.28
CA GLY A 91 -28.10 -8.90 -22.43
C GLY A 91 -27.74 -9.83 -23.59
N GLU A 92 -26.47 -9.83 -24.02
CA GLU A 92 -25.95 -10.75 -25.03
C GLU A 92 -25.75 -12.17 -24.49
N VAL A 93 -25.56 -12.30 -23.17
CA VAL A 93 -25.43 -13.56 -22.44
C VAL A 93 -26.33 -13.58 -21.21
N GLU A 94 -26.57 -14.76 -20.61
CA GLU A 94 -27.39 -14.88 -19.41
C GLU A 94 -26.78 -14.08 -18.23
N PRO A 95 -27.63 -13.45 -17.38
CA PRO A 95 -27.17 -12.72 -16.22
C PRO A 95 -26.66 -13.68 -15.14
N GLU A 96 -25.37 -14.03 -15.24
CA GLU A 96 -24.67 -14.89 -14.30
C GLU A 96 -23.64 -14.11 -13.47
N GLY A 97 -23.30 -14.62 -12.28
CA GLY A 97 -22.20 -14.08 -11.50
C GLY A 97 -20.87 -14.43 -12.16
N ILE A 98 -20.04 -13.43 -12.47
CA ILE A 98 -18.69 -13.63 -13.00
C ILE A 98 -17.66 -13.03 -12.04
N TYR A 99 -16.48 -13.65 -11.97
CA TYR A 99 -15.34 -13.09 -11.26
C TYR A 99 -14.07 -13.23 -12.09
N GLY A 100 -13.17 -12.27 -11.96
CA GLY A 100 -11.96 -12.22 -12.74
C GLY A 100 -11.04 -11.08 -12.33
N GLN A 101 -10.12 -10.78 -13.23
CA GLN A 101 -9.16 -9.70 -13.14
C GLN A 101 -9.46 -8.69 -14.25
N ALA A 102 -9.40 -7.41 -13.88
CA ALA A 102 -9.50 -6.30 -14.81
C ALA A 102 -8.42 -5.28 -14.45
N THR A 103 -7.90 -4.59 -15.46
CA THR A 103 -7.00 -3.46 -15.25
C THR A 103 -7.76 -2.26 -14.65
N ALA A 104 -7.02 -1.28 -14.12
CA ALA A 104 -7.61 -0.07 -13.58
C ALA A 104 -8.39 0.73 -14.65
N GLU A 105 -7.87 0.77 -15.88
CA GLU A 105 -8.52 1.44 -17.02
C GLU A 105 -9.83 0.74 -17.39
N GLU A 106 -9.86 -0.59 -17.45
CA GLU A 106 -11.08 -1.36 -17.71
C GLU A 106 -12.12 -1.16 -16.61
N ARG A 107 -11.68 -1.14 -15.34
CA ARG A 107 -12.55 -0.86 -14.19
C ARG A 107 -13.22 0.50 -14.31
N GLU A 108 -12.47 1.53 -14.68
CA GLU A 108 -13.03 2.88 -14.88
C GLU A 108 -14.04 2.89 -16.03
N ALA A 109 -13.70 2.27 -17.17
CA ALA A 109 -14.62 2.17 -18.30
C ALA A 109 -15.93 1.44 -17.94
N LEU A 110 -15.85 0.36 -17.15
CA LEU A 110 -17.02 -0.38 -16.67
C LEU A 110 -17.89 0.49 -15.75
N ASP A 111 -17.29 1.32 -14.88
CA ASP A 111 -18.03 2.24 -14.01
C ASP A 111 -18.73 3.35 -14.82
N GLU A 112 -18.05 3.90 -15.83
CA GLU A 112 -18.63 4.89 -16.76
C GLU A 112 -19.81 4.33 -17.56
N GLU A 113 -19.77 3.05 -17.94
CA GLU A 113 -20.88 2.33 -18.57
C GLU A 113 -22.03 2.03 -17.59
N GLY A 114 -21.82 2.20 -16.28
CA GLY A 114 -22.82 1.90 -15.24
C GLY A 114 -22.84 0.43 -14.82
N ILE A 115 -21.78 -0.33 -15.12
CA ILE A 115 -21.62 -1.72 -14.73
C ILE A 115 -21.08 -1.76 -13.30
N LYS A 116 -21.94 -2.18 -12.35
CA LYS A 116 -21.57 -2.27 -10.94
C LYS A 116 -20.60 -3.42 -10.69
N ILE A 117 -19.34 -3.09 -10.54
CA ILE A 117 -18.27 -4.03 -10.19
C ILE A 117 -17.83 -3.86 -8.75
N MET A 118 -17.42 -4.96 -8.11
CA MET A 118 -16.91 -4.95 -6.75
C MET A 118 -15.48 -5.48 -6.74
N ASP A 119 -14.54 -4.74 -6.13
CA ASP A 119 -13.23 -5.32 -5.83
C ASP A 119 -13.34 -6.20 -4.60
N MET A 120 -12.92 -7.45 -4.77
CA MET A 120 -12.77 -8.38 -3.66
C MET A 120 -11.27 -8.52 -3.37
N PRO A 121 -10.80 -8.23 -2.14
CA PRO A 121 -9.44 -8.54 -1.75
C PRO A 121 -9.27 -10.05 -1.67
N TRP A 122 -8.46 -10.61 -2.58
CA TRP A 122 -8.11 -12.03 -2.52
C TRP A 122 -7.13 -12.27 -1.37
N LEU A 123 -7.56 -13.03 -0.37
CA LEU A 123 -6.69 -13.37 0.74
C LEU A 123 -5.66 -14.42 0.26
N PRO A 124 -4.37 -14.27 0.61
CA PRO A 124 -3.38 -15.28 0.31
C PRO A 124 -3.77 -16.63 0.94
N LYS A 125 -3.40 -17.73 0.26
CA LYS A 125 -3.53 -19.07 0.83
C LYS A 125 -2.61 -19.15 2.05
N ASP A 126 -3.15 -19.69 3.15
CA ASP A 126 -2.36 -19.99 4.34
C ASP A 126 -1.47 -21.18 3.98
N ASN A 127 -0.15 -21.01 3.99
CA ASN A 127 0.83 -22.08 3.74
C ASN A 127 1.05 -22.90 5.00
#